data_AF-A0A7D7VNS2-F1
#
_entry.id   AF-A0A7D7VNS2-F1
#
_cell.length_a   1.000
_cell.length_b   1.000
_cell.length_c   1.000
_cell.angle_alpha   90.00
_cell.angle_beta   90.00
_cell.angle_gamma   90.00
#
_symmetry.space_group_name_H-M   'P 1'
#
loop_
_entity.id
_entity.type
_entity.pdbx_description
1 polymer ?
#
loop_
_entity_poly.entity_id
_entity_poly.type
_entity_poly.pdbx_seq_one_letter_code
_entity_poly.pdbx_strand_id
1 'polypeptide(L)'
;MITTEFPYKDVQTYLNATGVLETGTAEEITQARKVFRKLYLQQYQKRRYNKTHINISISFSKKEKEVMQKLAIENGKKLARFLKDIALDYAKDSAGNVKAPTNTKNFIEIKRLLSLSYDIVEMLHFENSYSELQQSYEELLHLFKQLETLLEPIK
;
A
#
# COMPACT_ATOMS: atom_id res chain seq x y z
N MET A 1 -13.67 28.51 8.03
CA MET A 1 -13.96 27.35 7.16
C MET A 1 -15.26 26.73 7.63
N ILE A 2 -16.28 26.64 6.76
CA ILE A 2 -17.64 26.19 7.12
C ILE A 2 -17.59 24.69 7.41
N THR A 3 -17.85 24.32 8.66
CA THR A 3 -18.07 22.94 9.11
C THR A 3 -19.36 22.41 8.49
N THR A 4 -19.26 21.77 7.32
CA THR A 4 -20.39 21.09 6.66
C THR A 4 -20.63 19.72 7.29
N GLU A 5 -21.06 19.75 8.54
CA GLU A 5 -21.71 18.60 9.17
C GLU A 5 -23.09 18.42 8.53
N PHE A 6 -23.35 17.26 7.91
CA PHE A 6 -24.68 16.93 7.40
C PHE A 6 -25.67 16.99 8.56
N PRO A 7 -26.65 17.91 8.52
CA PRO A 7 -27.45 18.27 9.68
C PRO A 7 -28.64 17.32 9.89
N TYR A 8 -28.85 16.36 8.99
CA TYR A 8 -30.03 15.51 8.98
C TYR A 8 -29.74 14.14 9.59
N LYS A 9 -30.49 13.79 10.63
CA LYS A 9 -30.38 12.51 11.34
C LYS A 9 -30.90 11.33 10.52
N ASP A 10 -31.98 11.54 9.78
CA ASP A 10 -32.66 10.53 8.97
C ASP A 10 -33.34 11.18 7.75
N VAL A 11 -33.86 10.33 6.85
CA VAL A 11 -34.50 10.77 5.61
C VAL A 11 -35.77 11.58 5.88
N GLN A 12 -36.49 11.29 6.96
CA GLN A 12 -37.73 11.98 7.30
C GLN A 12 -37.44 13.44 7.69
N THR A 13 -36.42 13.65 8.52
CA THR A 13 -35.95 14.98 8.91
C THR A 13 -35.52 15.80 7.70
N TYR A 14 -34.81 15.17 6.75
CA TYR A 14 -34.42 15.81 5.50
C TYR A 14 -35.64 16.21 4.65
N LEU A 15 -36.58 15.27 4.44
CA LEU A 15 -37.75 15.53 3.62
C LEU A 15 -38.64 16.63 4.21
N ASN A 16 -38.82 16.63 5.54
CA ASN A 16 -39.51 17.71 6.28
C ASN A 16 -38.79 19.05 6.09
N ALA A 17 -37.45 19.10 6.26
CA ALA A 17 -36.68 20.33 6.11
C ALA A 17 -36.69 20.88 4.67
N THR A 18 -36.82 20.02 3.66
CA THR A 18 -36.97 20.44 2.27
C THR A 18 -38.38 20.91 1.89
N GLY A 19 -39.37 20.72 2.77
CA GLY A 19 -40.78 21.06 2.50
C GLY A 19 -41.48 20.15 1.47
N VAL A 20 -40.76 19.22 0.85
CA VAL A 20 -41.24 18.36 -0.24
C VAL A 20 -42.35 17.39 0.22
N LEU A 21 -42.50 17.15 1.52
CA LEU A 21 -43.63 16.37 2.05
C LEU A 21 -44.95 17.15 2.11
N GLU A 22 -44.90 18.47 2.20
CA GLU A 22 -46.08 19.32 2.31
C GLU A 22 -46.54 19.84 0.94
N THR A 23 -45.59 20.12 0.05
CA THR A 23 -45.86 20.79 -1.24
C THR A 23 -45.42 20.01 -2.47
N GLY A 24 -44.70 18.90 -2.29
CA GLY A 24 -44.07 18.17 -3.38
C GLY A 24 -44.96 17.08 -3.99
N THR A 25 -44.71 16.83 -5.27
CA THR A 25 -45.25 15.69 -6.01
C THR A 25 -44.55 14.38 -5.62
N ALA A 26 -45.14 13.24 -5.97
CA ALA A 26 -44.55 11.92 -5.73
C ALA A 26 -43.15 11.76 -6.37
N GLU A 27 -42.94 12.41 -7.52
CA GLU A 27 -41.66 12.41 -8.23
C GLU A 27 -40.60 13.23 -7.49
N GLU A 28 -40.97 14.39 -6.97
CA GLU A 28 -40.09 15.25 -6.18
C GLU A 28 -39.69 14.60 -4.85
N ILE A 29 -40.62 13.92 -4.17
CA ILE A 29 -40.32 13.13 -2.97
C ILE A 29 -39.30 12.03 -3.29
N THR A 30 -39.46 11.37 -4.44
CA THR A 30 -38.57 10.29 -4.88
C THR A 30 -37.17 10.81 -5.20
N GLN A 31 -37.07 11.96 -5.87
CA GLN A 31 -35.79 12.61 -6.14
C GLN A 31 -35.11 13.10 -4.85
N ALA A 32 -35.87 13.71 -3.94
CA ALA A 32 -35.36 14.17 -2.65
C ALA A 32 -34.77 13.01 -1.83
N ARG A 33 -35.41 11.83 -1.83
CA ARG A 33 -34.86 10.61 -1.21
C ARG A 33 -33.54 10.15 -1.84
N LYS A 34 -33.42 10.21 -3.17
CA LYS A 34 -32.16 9.88 -3.87
C LYS A 34 -31.04 10.84 -3.50
N VAL A 35 -31.34 12.14 -3.44
CA VAL A 35 -30.38 13.18 -3.03
C VAL A 35 -29.93 12.95 -1.58
N PHE A 36 -30.86 12.71 -0.66
CA PHE A 36 -30.53 12.35 0.72
C PHE A 36 -29.57 11.17 0.81
N ARG A 37 -29.86 10.08 0.08
CA ARG A 37 -29.03 8.87 0.09
C ARG A 37 -27.61 9.15 -0.41
N LYS A 38 -27.46 9.96 -1.47
CA LYS A 38 -26.15 10.36 -1.99
C LYS A 38 -25.35 11.15 -0.95
N LEU A 39 -25.97 12.16 -0.36
CA LEU A 39 -25.34 13.01 0.67
C LEU A 39 -24.97 12.21 1.92
N TYR A 40 -25.88 11.34 2.39
CA TYR A 40 -25.64 10.46 3.52
C TYR A 40 -24.44 9.52 3.27
N LEU A 41 -24.35 8.90 2.09
CA LEU A 41 -23.24 8.00 1.75
C LEU A 41 -21.90 8.74 1.68
N GLN A 42 -21.87 9.94 1.09
CA GLN A 42 -20.68 10.79 1.06
C GLN A 42 -20.24 11.14 2.48
N GLN A 43 -21.18 11.51 3.35
CA GLN A 43 -20.89 11.84 4.74
C GLN A 43 -20.47 10.61 5.55
N TYR A 44 -21.12 9.46 5.35
CA TYR A 44 -20.83 8.21 6.05
C TYR A 44 -19.43 7.69 5.71
N GLN A 45 -19.07 7.71 4.43
CA GLN A 45 -17.70 7.42 3.99
C GLN A 45 -16.70 8.39 4.63
N LYS A 46 -16.99 9.69 4.63
CA LYS A 46 -16.11 10.72 5.23
C LYS A 46 -16.01 10.62 6.76
N ARG A 47 -17.10 10.27 7.46
CA ARG A 47 -17.19 10.26 8.94
C ARG A 47 -16.80 8.94 9.58
N ARG A 48 -17.03 7.79 8.93
CA ARG A 48 -16.87 6.46 9.58
C ARG A 48 -15.81 5.60 8.90
N TYR A 49 -15.78 5.61 7.57
CA TYR A 49 -14.78 4.85 6.81
C TYR A 49 -13.39 5.49 6.98
N ASN A 50 -13.25 6.79 6.73
CA ASN A 50 -11.95 7.48 6.89
C ASN A 50 -11.45 7.56 8.34
N LYS A 51 -12.33 7.35 9.34
CA LYS A 51 -11.92 7.26 10.75
C LYS A 51 -11.33 5.90 11.12
N THR A 52 -11.65 4.85 10.36
CA THR A 52 -11.25 3.46 10.65
C THR A 52 -10.34 2.86 9.59
N HIS A 53 -10.27 3.47 8.41
CA HIS A 53 -9.51 3.02 7.26
C HIS A 53 -8.72 4.21 6.70
N ILE A 54 -7.42 3.99 6.54
CA ILE A 54 -6.52 4.93 5.86
C ILE A 54 -6.26 4.38 4.47
N ASN A 55 -6.46 5.22 3.46
CA ASN A 55 -6.07 4.89 2.10
C ASN A 55 -4.60 5.26 1.93
N ILE A 56 -3.80 4.29 1.53
CA ILE A 56 -2.37 4.48 1.22
C ILE A 56 -2.22 4.33 -0.29
N SER A 57 -1.65 5.33 -0.94
CA SER A 57 -1.31 5.27 -2.36
C SER A 57 0.18 4.98 -2.50
N ILE A 58 0.52 4.01 -3.34
CA ILE A 58 1.90 3.62 -3.62
C ILE A 58 2.07 3.64 -5.14
N SER A 59 3.12 4.31 -5.60
CA SER A 59 3.48 4.38 -7.01
C SER A 59 4.46 3.28 -7.35
N PHE A 60 4.17 2.54 -8.42
CA PHE A 60 5.05 1.52 -8.99
C PHE A 60 5.33 1.87 -10.45
N SER A 61 6.52 1.54 -10.91
CA SER A 61 6.79 1.42 -12.34
C SER A 61 5.93 0.31 -12.95
N LYS A 62 5.80 0.32 -14.29
CA LYS A 62 5.01 -0.69 -15.00
C LYS A 62 5.54 -2.11 -14.74
N LYS A 63 6.87 -2.28 -14.74
CA LYS A 63 7.53 -3.58 -14.51
C LYS A 63 7.27 -4.09 -13.09
N GLU A 64 7.44 -3.25 -12.07
CA GLU A 64 7.18 -3.63 -10.67
C GLU A 64 5.73 -4.05 -10.46
N LYS A 65 4.78 -3.32 -11.04
CA LYS A 65 3.36 -3.67 -10.97
C LYS A 65 3.09 -5.04 -11.60
N GLU A 66 3.68 -5.33 -12.75
CA GLU A 66 3.52 -6.61 -13.44
C GLU A 66 4.06 -7.78 -12.60
N VAL A 67 5.24 -7.61 -11.98
CA VAL A 67 5.82 -8.60 -11.06
C VAL A 67 4.89 -8.85 -9.87
N MET A 68 4.44 -7.79 -9.19
CA MET A 68 3.56 -7.91 -8.02
C MET A 68 2.20 -8.52 -8.39
N GLN A 69 1.68 -8.20 -9.57
CA GLN A 69 0.42 -8.76 -10.06
C GLN A 69 0.55 -10.27 -10.33
N LYS A 70 1.67 -10.72 -10.92
CA LYS A 70 1.95 -12.14 -11.15
C LYS A 70 1.99 -12.91 -9.83
N LEU A 71 2.77 -12.42 -8.87
CA LEU A 71 2.87 -13.03 -7.54
C LEU A 71 1.52 -13.09 -6.82
N ALA A 72 0.70 -12.04 -6.93
CA ALA A 72 -0.64 -12.03 -6.35
C ALA A 72 -1.56 -13.10 -6.97
N ILE A 73 -1.51 -13.28 -8.30
CA ILE A 73 -2.28 -14.31 -9.02
C ILE A 73 -1.83 -15.71 -8.61
N GLU A 74 -0.52 -15.95 -8.54
CA GLU A 74 0.04 -17.24 -8.10
C GLU A 74 -0.40 -17.61 -6.67
N ASN A 75 -0.64 -16.60 -5.82
CA ASN A 75 -1.15 -16.76 -4.46
C ASN A 75 -2.69 -16.71 -4.37
N GLY A 76 -3.42 -16.67 -5.50
CA GLY A 76 -4.88 -16.65 -5.53
C GLY A 76 -5.50 -15.39 -4.91
N LYS A 77 -4.77 -14.27 -4.85
CA LYS A 77 -5.16 -13.04 -4.17
C LYS A 77 -5.29 -11.87 -5.14
N LYS A 78 -6.16 -10.91 -4.80
CA LYS A 78 -6.17 -9.59 -5.44
C LYS A 78 -4.93 -8.81 -5.00
N LEU A 79 -4.30 -8.07 -5.92
CA LEU A 79 -3.05 -7.32 -5.67
C LEU A 79 -3.06 -6.49 -4.38
N ALA A 80 -4.11 -5.69 -4.15
CA ALA A 80 -4.20 -4.87 -2.94
C ALA A 80 -4.24 -5.69 -1.64
N ARG A 81 -4.90 -6.85 -1.66
CA ARG A 81 -4.94 -7.75 -0.50
C ARG A 81 -3.60 -8.45 -0.30
N PHE A 82 -2.99 -8.90 -1.39
CA PHE A 82 -1.66 -9.50 -1.39
C PHE A 82 -0.61 -8.56 -0.78
N LEU A 83 -0.56 -7.31 -1.24
CA LEU A 83 0.37 -6.29 -0.72
C LEU A 83 0.09 -5.97 0.76
N LYS A 84 -1.18 -5.90 1.17
CA LYS A 84 -1.55 -5.68 2.56
C LYS A 84 -1.09 -6.81 3.46
N ASP A 85 -1.28 -8.06 3.04
CA ASP A 85 -0.89 -9.24 3.82
C ASP A 85 0.64 -9.27 4.00
N ILE A 86 1.41 -9.09 2.93
CA ILE A 86 2.88 -9.04 2.99
C ILE A 86 3.38 -7.91 3.88
N ALA A 87 2.82 -6.70 3.73
CA ALA A 87 3.24 -5.55 4.55
C ALA A 87 2.95 -5.77 6.03
N LEU A 88 1.82 -6.41 6.37
CA LEU A 88 1.47 -6.74 7.75
C LEU A 88 2.34 -7.86 8.31
N ASP A 89 2.64 -8.88 7.52
CA ASP A 89 3.48 -10.00 7.96
C ASP A 89 4.92 -9.52 8.18
N TYR A 90 5.48 -8.72 7.25
CA TYR A 90 6.78 -8.07 7.44
C TYR A 90 6.82 -7.17 8.69
N ALA A 91 5.76 -6.39 8.93
CA ALA A 91 5.68 -5.53 10.11
C ALA A 91 5.56 -6.32 11.42
N LYS A 92 4.84 -7.46 11.41
CA LYS A 92 4.74 -8.36 12.57
C LYS A 92 6.06 -9.08 12.84
N ASP A 93 6.74 -9.53 11.80
CA ASP A 93 8.05 -10.16 11.91
C ASP A 93 9.11 -9.16 12.40
N SER A 94 8.98 -7.89 12.00
CA SER A 94 9.86 -6.80 12.44
C SER A 94 9.55 -6.29 13.86
N ALA A 95 8.27 -6.29 14.27
CA ALA A 95 7.84 -5.88 15.61
C ALA A 95 7.93 -7.01 16.65
N GLY A 96 7.87 -8.27 16.20
CA GLY A 96 7.90 -9.49 17.01
C GLY A 96 9.30 -10.06 17.17
N ASN A 97 10.17 -9.36 17.89
CA ASN A 97 11.47 -9.92 18.24
C ASN A 97 11.37 -10.94 19.38
N VAL A 98 10.97 -12.20 19.12
CA VAL A 98 11.32 -13.33 20.01
C VAL A 98 11.68 -14.59 19.21
N LYS A 99 13.00 -14.84 19.16
CA LYS A 99 13.72 -16.07 18.78
C LYS A 99 13.70 -16.52 17.31
N ALA A 100 14.11 -15.64 16.40
CA ALA A 100 14.98 -16.15 15.34
C ALA A 100 16.32 -16.53 16.01
N PRO A 101 16.90 -17.73 15.77
CA PRO A 101 18.20 -18.09 16.33
C PRO A 101 19.17 -16.94 16.04
N THR A 102 20.03 -16.56 16.99
CA THR A 102 20.81 -15.32 17.03
C THR A 102 21.50 -14.93 15.70
N ASN A 103 21.71 -15.89 14.80
CA ASN A 103 22.15 -15.68 13.42
C ASN A 103 21.14 -15.00 12.49
N THR A 104 19.82 -15.17 12.59
CA THR A 104 18.87 -14.73 11.56
C THR A 104 18.68 -13.21 11.51
N LYS A 105 18.76 -12.50 12.64
CA LYS A 105 18.71 -11.02 12.64
C LYS A 105 19.96 -10.42 12.03
N ASN A 106 21.13 -10.93 12.41
CA ASN A 106 22.41 -10.53 11.82
C ASN A 106 22.39 -10.84 10.32
N PHE A 107 21.81 -11.97 9.92
CA PHE A 107 21.69 -12.37 8.54
C PHE A 107 20.76 -11.47 7.70
N ILE A 108 19.60 -11.09 8.25
CA ILE A 108 18.69 -10.14 7.61
C ILE A 108 19.37 -8.76 7.47
N GLU A 109 20.09 -8.33 8.50
CA GLU A 109 20.81 -7.05 8.46
C GLU A 109 22.00 -7.08 7.49
N ILE A 110 22.73 -8.21 7.42
CA ILE A 110 23.79 -8.43 6.43
C ILE A 110 23.20 -8.37 5.02
N LYS A 111 22.07 -9.02 4.75
CA LYS A 111 21.38 -8.94 3.44
C LYS A 111 21.00 -7.50 3.09
N ARG A 112 20.46 -6.75 4.06
CA ARG A 112 20.06 -5.35 3.87
C ARG A 112 21.27 -4.47 3.52
N LEU A 113 22.36 -4.61 4.28
CA LEU A 113 23.60 -3.86 4.04
C LEU A 113 24.26 -4.25 2.70
N LEU A 114 24.19 -5.53 2.30
CA LEU A 114 24.66 -6.00 1.00
C LEU A 114 23.91 -5.33 -0.14
N SER A 115 22.57 -5.36 -0.09
CA SER A 115 21.72 -4.74 -1.12
C SER A 115 21.99 -3.24 -1.25
N LEU A 116 22.15 -2.54 -0.12
CA LEU A 116 22.50 -1.12 -0.14
C LEU A 116 23.89 -0.87 -0.74
N SER A 117 24.87 -1.72 -0.45
CA SER A 117 26.21 -1.60 -1.05
C SER A 117 26.20 -1.87 -2.55
N TYR A 118 25.34 -2.78 -3.00
CA TYR A 118 25.12 -3.07 -4.41
C TYR A 118 24.58 -1.83 -5.16
N ASP A 119 23.52 -1.22 -4.64
CA ASP A 119 22.90 -0.03 -5.24
C ASP A 119 23.88 1.15 -5.33
N ILE A 120 24.73 1.33 -4.31
CA ILE A 120 25.76 2.38 -4.29
C ILE A 120 26.83 2.12 -5.37
N VAL A 121 27.29 0.87 -5.51
CA VAL A 121 28.32 0.51 -6.50
C VAL A 121 27.76 0.62 -7.92
N GLU A 122 26.53 0.20 -8.16
CA GLU A 122 25.85 0.37 -9.45
C GLU A 122 25.67 1.86 -9.80
N MET A 123 25.27 2.70 -8.84
CA MET A 123 25.14 4.14 -9.01
C MET A 123 26.49 4.80 -9.34
N LEU A 124 27.56 4.43 -8.63
CA LEU A 124 28.91 4.94 -8.90
C LEU A 124 29.45 4.49 -10.26
N HIS A 125 29.14 3.26 -10.70
CA HIS A 125 29.51 2.79 -12.03
C HIS A 125 28.76 3.55 -13.12
N PHE A 126 27.46 3.77 -12.94
CA PHE A 126 26.61 4.52 -13.86
C PHE A 126 27.04 5.99 -13.99
N GLU A 127 27.30 6.66 -12.86
CA GLU A 127 27.66 8.08 -12.83
C GLU A 127 29.05 8.36 -13.40
N ASN A 128 30.01 7.44 -13.23
CA ASN A 128 31.39 7.72 -13.56
C ASN A 128 31.92 7.03 -14.84
N SER A 129 31.19 6.07 -15.43
CA SER A 129 31.52 5.45 -16.73
C SER A 129 33.01 5.08 -16.93
N TYR A 130 33.68 4.59 -15.87
CA TYR A 130 35.08 4.19 -15.95
C TYR A 130 35.20 2.78 -16.53
N SER A 131 35.57 2.66 -17.80
CA SER A 131 35.78 1.39 -18.50
C SER A 131 36.83 0.50 -17.82
N GLU A 132 37.83 1.11 -17.18
CA GLU A 132 38.92 0.43 -16.48
C GLU A 132 38.45 -0.31 -15.21
N LEU A 133 37.34 0.12 -14.61
CA LEU A 133 36.78 -0.49 -13.40
C LEU A 133 35.68 -1.52 -13.71
N GLN A 134 35.36 -1.73 -14.99
CA GLN A 134 34.27 -2.61 -15.42
C GLN A 134 34.51 -4.07 -15.00
N GLN A 135 35.76 -4.53 -15.06
CA GLN A 135 36.10 -5.89 -14.62
C GLN A 135 35.95 -6.06 -13.10
N SER A 136 36.41 -5.07 -12.31
CA SER A 136 36.24 -5.07 -10.85
C SER A 136 34.77 -4.97 -10.42
N TYR A 137 33.93 -4.28 -11.20
CA TYR A 137 32.49 -4.24 -11.01
C TYR A 137 31.84 -5.62 -11.23
N GLU A 138 32.17 -6.30 -12.32
CA GLU A 138 31.67 -7.66 -12.60
C GLU A 138 32.14 -8.67 -11.55
N GLU A 139 33.38 -8.55 -11.05
CA GLU A 139 33.89 -9.37 -9.96
C GLU A 139 33.14 -9.13 -8.64
N LEU A 140 32.86 -7.88 -8.30
CA LEU A 140 32.03 -7.53 -7.13
C LEU A 140 30.60 -8.07 -7.27
N LEU A 141 30.00 -7.89 -8.45
CA LEU A 141 28.70 -8.45 -8.81
C LEU A 141 28.63 -9.97 -8.58
N HIS A 142 29.67 -10.68 -9.01
CA HIS A 142 29.76 -12.12 -8.85
C HIS A 142 29.86 -12.50 -7.37
N LEU A 143 30.72 -11.83 -6.61
CA LEU A 143 30.87 -12.05 -5.16
C LEU A 143 29.58 -11.76 -4.39
N PHE A 144 28.84 -10.71 -4.77
CA PHE A 144 27.54 -10.39 -4.17
C PHE A 144 26.50 -11.48 -4.42
N LYS A 145 26.40 -12.00 -5.65
CA LYS A 145 25.49 -13.11 -5.98
C LYS A 145 25.86 -14.41 -5.25
N GLN A 146 27.16 -14.69 -5.12
CA GLN A 146 27.63 -15.84 -4.33
C GLN A 146 27.24 -15.69 -2.86
N LEU A 147 27.43 -14.51 -2.29
CA LEU A 147 26.99 -14.20 -0.92
C LEU A 147 25.47 -14.33 -0.78
N GLU A 148 24.66 -13.80 -1.69
CA GLU A 148 23.21 -13.99 -1.64
C GLU A 148 22.81 -15.46 -1.64
N THR A 149 23.45 -16.28 -2.46
CA THR A 149 23.19 -17.73 -2.56
C THR A 149 23.57 -18.45 -1.27
N LEU A 150 24.72 -18.11 -0.67
CA LEU A 150 25.15 -18.65 0.63
C LEU A 150 24.25 -18.18 1.79
N LEU A 151 23.58 -17.05 1.60
CA LEU A 151 22.63 -16.48 2.53
C LEU A 151 21.17 -16.86 2.17
N GLU A 152 20.88 -17.81 1.28
CA GLU A 152 19.54 -18.40 1.24
C GLU A 152 19.44 -19.52 2.29
N PRO A 153 18.36 -19.58 3.10
CA PRO A 153 18.22 -20.64 4.08
C PRO A 153 18.11 -21.98 3.35
N ILE A 154 19.02 -22.91 3.68
CA ILE A 154 18.90 -24.32 3.28
C ILE A 154 17.57 -24.81 3.85
N LYS A 155 16.66 -25.21 2.95
CA LYS A 155 15.30 -25.67 3.28
C LYS A 155 15.29 -26.87 4.21
#